data_AF-A0A2D9XXA3-F1
#
_entry.id   AF-A0A2D9XXA3-F1
#
_cell.length_a   1.000
_cell.length_b   1.000
_cell.length_c   1.000
_cell.angle_alpha   90.00
_cell.angle_beta   90.00
_cell.angle_gamma   90.00
#
_symmetry.space_group_name_H-M   'P 1'
#
loop_
_entity.id
_entity.type
_entity.pdbx_description
1 polymer ?
#
loop_
_entity_poly.entity_id
_entity_poly.type
_entity_poly.pdbx_seq_one_letter_code
_entity_poly.pdbx_strand_id
1 'polypeptide(L)'
;MKKLICLIFIIGCSNHETNNRKGYDTNNVILITLDGVRWEEVFSGADPNIINNKKLVSDIAKTNETYWDNNVDVRRKKLMPFVWSTIFKNGQIYGNKLKQSNMKLTNPYFFSYPGYNELLTGFNDDSVNSNNKKYNPNTNVLEFMNNQDGFKNKVAAFASWDVFDWIINNER
;
A
#
# COMPACT_ATOMS: atom_id res chain seq x y z
N MET A 1 -8.23 37.44 -55.85
CA MET A 1 -7.77 37.17 -54.46
C MET A 1 -8.71 36.14 -53.84
N LYS A 2 -8.28 34.89 -53.67
CA LYS A 2 -9.12 33.80 -53.12
C LYS A 2 -9.15 33.93 -51.60
N LYS A 3 -10.34 34.14 -51.02
CA LYS A 3 -10.55 34.11 -49.56
C LYS A 3 -10.56 32.65 -49.10
N LEU A 4 -9.56 32.27 -48.31
CA LEU A 4 -9.48 30.98 -47.64
C LEU A 4 -10.29 31.07 -46.35
N ILE A 5 -11.38 30.31 -46.26
CA ILE A 5 -12.19 30.20 -45.04
C ILE A 5 -11.65 29.00 -44.25
N CYS A 6 -11.00 29.27 -43.11
CA CYS A 6 -10.60 28.25 -42.15
C CYS A 6 -11.81 27.91 -41.27
N LEU A 7 -12.39 26.72 -41.46
CA LEU A 7 -13.30 26.13 -40.47
C LEU A 7 -12.47 25.60 -39.29
N ILE A 8 -12.63 26.21 -38.13
CA ILE A 8 -12.11 25.68 -36.86
C ILE A 8 -13.12 24.65 -36.37
N PHE A 9 -12.78 23.36 -36.46
CA PHE A 9 -13.53 22.30 -35.79
C PHE A 9 -13.19 22.35 -34.29
N ILE A 10 -14.09 22.93 -33.50
CA ILE A 10 -14.08 22.76 -32.04
C ILE A 10 -14.66 21.37 -31.79
N ILE A 11 -13.79 20.36 -31.69
CA ILE A 11 -14.17 19.04 -31.20
C ILE A 11 -14.48 19.23 -29.72
N GLY A 12 -15.77 19.37 -29.41
CA GLY A 12 -16.26 19.44 -28.04
C GLY A 12 -15.77 18.24 -27.25
N CYS A 13 -15.25 18.50 -26.05
CA CYS A 13 -15.01 17.46 -25.07
C CYS A 13 -16.36 16.79 -24.79
N SER A 14 -16.56 15.59 -25.34
CA SER A 14 -17.65 14.73 -24.94
C SER A 14 -17.44 14.41 -23.47
N ASN A 15 -18.44 14.74 -22.64
CA ASN A 15 -18.56 14.23 -21.29
C ASN A 15 -18.56 12.71 -21.38
N HIS A 16 -17.38 12.10 -21.24
CA HIS A 16 -17.27 10.66 -21.08
C HIS A 16 -17.88 10.33 -19.73
N GLU A 17 -19.13 9.86 -19.74
CA GLU A 17 -19.66 9.13 -18.60
C GLU A 17 -18.63 8.07 -18.22
N THR A 18 -18.18 8.13 -16.97
CA THR A 18 -17.25 7.17 -16.38
C THR A 18 -17.99 5.86 -16.15
N ASN A 19 -18.36 5.17 -17.24
CA ASN A 19 -18.94 3.85 -17.17
C ASN A 19 -17.84 2.89 -16.70
N ASN A 20 -18.02 2.31 -15.52
CA ASN A 20 -17.14 1.27 -15.00
C ASN A 20 -17.21 0.08 -15.96
N ARG A 21 -16.19 -0.05 -16.84
CA ARG A 21 -16.13 -1.07 -17.89
C ARG A 21 -16.26 -2.51 -17.36
N LYS A 22 -16.06 -2.73 -16.06
CA LYS A 22 -16.18 -4.05 -15.42
C LYS A 22 -17.46 -4.24 -14.61
N GLY A 23 -18.31 -3.22 -14.48
CA GLY A 23 -19.59 -3.31 -13.75
C GLY A 23 -19.46 -3.54 -12.24
N TYR A 24 -18.30 -3.29 -11.65
CA TYR A 24 -18.13 -3.45 -10.19
C TYR A 24 -18.76 -2.27 -9.44
N ASP A 25 -19.57 -2.57 -8.44
CA ASP A 25 -20.16 -1.56 -7.55
C ASP A 25 -19.32 -1.42 -6.28
N THR A 26 -18.14 -0.80 -6.42
CA THR A 26 -17.21 -0.62 -5.29
C THR A 26 -17.69 0.54 -4.43
N ASN A 27 -18.33 0.21 -3.32
CA ASN A 27 -18.89 1.18 -2.39
C ASN A 27 -17.89 1.63 -1.30
N ASN A 28 -16.88 0.81 -1.00
CA ASN A 28 -15.93 1.06 0.08
C ASN A 28 -14.50 0.73 -0.35
N VAL A 29 -13.54 1.53 0.12
CA VAL A 29 -12.11 1.29 -0.01
C VAL A 29 -11.51 1.21 1.39
N ILE A 30 -10.78 0.13 1.67
CA ILE A 30 -10.11 -0.08 2.96
C ILE A 30 -8.63 -0.25 2.69
N LEU A 31 -7.82 0.68 3.20
CA LEU A 31 -6.36 0.59 3.18
C LEU A 31 -5.88 0.01 4.51
N ILE A 32 -5.26 -1.17 4.46
CA ILE A 32 -4.66 -1.82 5.62
C ILE A 32 -3.14 -1.79 5.44
N THR A 33 -2.44 -1.28 6.44
CA THR A 33 -0.98 -1.29 6.48
C THR A 33 -0.51 -2.09 7.69
N LEU A 34 0.61 -2.78 7.55
CA LEU A 34 1.28 -3.50 8.63
C LEU A 34 2.71 -3.01 8.69
N ASP A 35 3.16 -2.59 9.88
CA ASP A 35 4.54 -2.17 10.11
C ASP A 35 5.44 -3.39 10.40
N GLY A 36 6.70 -3.31 10.01
CA GLY A 36 7.72 -4.32 10.29
C GLY A 36 7.59 -5.64 9.51
N VAL A 37 6.71 -5.70 8.51
CA VAL A 37 6.54 -6.92 7.68
C VAL A 37 7.59 -6.98 6.59
N ARG A 38 8.45 -8.00 6.65
CA ARG A 38 9.45 -8.29 5.62
C ARG A 38 8.79 -8.95 4.40
N TRP A 39 9.16 -8.51 3.21
CA TRP A 39 8.60 -9.06 1.96
C TRP A 39 9.07 -10.50 1.75
N GLU A 40 10.27 -10.86 2.24
CA GLU A 40 10.82 -12.20 2.17
C GLU A 40 9.86 -13.23 2.79
N GLU A 41 9.36 -13.00 4.00
CA GLU A 41 8.38 -13.88 4.66
C GLU A 41 7.05 -13.92 3.94
N VAL A 42 6.58 -12.78 3.43
CA VAL A 42 5.33 -12.73 2.65
C VAL A 42 5.43 -13.71 1.49
N PHE A 43 6.53 -13.69 0.73
CA PHE A 43 6.64 -14.48 -0.50
C PHE A 43 7.26 -15.88 -0.33
N SER A 44 8.11 -16.06 0.68
CA SER A 44 8.91 -17.28 0.88
C SER A 44 8.56 -18.05 2.15
N GLY A 45 7.69 -17.51 3.00
CA GLY A 45 7.35 -18.09 4.29
C GLY A 45 8.47 -17.96 5.32
N ALA A 46 8.43 -18.80 6.36
CA ALA A 46 9.35 -18.71 7.48
C ALA A 46 10.84 -18.73 7.04
N ASP A 47 11.62 -17.80 7.58
CA ASP A 47 13.05 -17.66 7.32
C ASP A 47 13.85 -18.61 8.22
N PRO A 48 14.64 -19.55 7.67
CA PRO A 48 15.39 -20.52 8.47
C PRO A 48 16.42 -19.86 9.39
N ASN A 49 16.93 -18.67 9.04
CA ASN A 49 17.89 -17.95 9.88
C ASN A 49 17.22 -17.30 11.10
N ILE A 50 15.90 -17.11 11.07
CA ILE A 50 15.12 -16.62 12.22
C ILE A 50 14.60 -17.79 13.04
N ILE A 51 13.89 -18.73 12.42
CA ILE A 51 13.18 -19.78 13.18
C ILE A 51 14.12 -20.76 13.90
N ASN A 52 15.39 -20.83 13.48
CA ASN A 52 16.42 -21.64 14.13
C ASN A 52 17.33 -20.84 15.08
N ASN A 53 17.06 -19.55 15.29
CA ASN A 53 17.87 -18.71 16.14
C ASN A 53 17.38 -18.74 17.59
N LYS A 54 18.16 -19.39 18.47
CA LYS A 54 17.86 -19.51 19.91
C LYS A 54 17.72 -18.18 20.65
N LYS A 55 18.23 -17.07 20.10
CA LYS A 55 18.06 -15.72 20.69
C LYS A 55 16.73 -15.08 20.32
N LEU A 56 16.10 -15.51 19.22
CA LEU A 56 14.88 -14.93 18.68
C LEU A 56 13.65 -15.82 18.93
N VAL A 57 13.86 -17.13 19.06
CA VAL A 57 12.80 -18.12 19.20
C VAL A 57 13.03 -18.96 20.45
N SER A 58 12.02 -18.98 21.32
CA SER A 58 12.05 -19.73 22.60
C SER A 58 11.93 -21.25 22.40
N ASP A 59 11.12 -21.70 21.44
CA ASP A 59 10.92 -23.11 21.12
C ASP A 59 11.12 -23.36 19.61
N ILE A 60 12.36 -23.70 19.26
CA ILE A 60 12.76 -23.94 17.87
C ILE A 60 12.04 -25.15 17.29
N ALA A 61 11.86 -26.22 18.07
CA ALA A 61 11.26 -27.46 17.58
C ALA A 61 9.80 -27.22 17.18
N LYS A 62 9.01 -26.63 18.08
CA LYS A 62 7.62 -26.28 17.81
C LYS A 62 7.47 -25.25 16.68
N THR A 63 8.37 -24.27 16.61
CA THR A 63 8.33 -23.24 15.57
C THR A 63 8.58 -23.84 14.19
N ASN A 64 9.55 -24.75 14.07
CA ASN A 64 9.79 -25.48 12.82
C ASN A 64 8.60 -26.36 12.44
N GLU A 65 8.06 -27.14 13.39
CA GLU A 65 6.88 -27.98 13.15
C GLU A 65 5.70 -27.15 12.61
N THR A 66 5.47 -25.97 13.19
CA THR A 66 4.35 -25.09 12.84
C THR A 66 4.55 -24.40 11.50
N TYR A 67 5.74 -23.84 11.24
CA TYR A 67 5.92 -22.87 10.16
C TYR A 67 6.87 -23.31 9.05
N TRP A 68 7.69 -24.34 9.25
CA TRP A 68 8.64 -24.78 8.24
C TRP A 68 8.02 -25.78 7.25
N ASP A 69 8.48 -25.68 6.00
CA ASP A 69 8.29 -26.67 4.96
C ASP A 69 9.40 -26.52 3.92
N ASN A 70 9.82 -27.62 3.29
CA ASN A 70 10.78 -27.58 2.20
C ASN A 70 10.17 -26.98 0.93
N ASN A 71 8.85 -27.10 0.76
CA ASN A 71 8.12 -26.46 -0.33
C ASN A 71 7.74 -25.02 0.05
N VAL A 72 8.25 -24.04 -0.71
CA VAL A 72 8.00 -22.61 -0.47
C VAL A 72 6.52 -22.22 -0.50
N ASP A 73 5.72 -22.85 -1.38
CA ASP A 73 4.30 -22.56 -1.51
C ASP A 73 3.51 -23.06 -0.27
N VAL A 74 3.95 -24.19 0.30
CA VAL A 74 3.40 -24.70 1.56
C VAL A 74 3.86 -23.83 2.73
N ARG A 75 5.16 -23.49 2.77
CA ARG A 75 5.78 -22.71 3.85
C ARG A 75 5.17 -21.32 4.01
N ARG A 76 4.99 -20.58 2.91
CA ARG A 76 4.36 -19.24 2.95
C ARG A 76 2.90 -19.30 3.38
N LYS A 77 2.18 -20.38 3.02
CA LYS A 77 0.81 -20.61 3.46
C LYS A 77 0.72 -21.00 4.95
N LYS A 78 1.69 -21.76 5.47
CA LYS A 78 1.80 -22.03 6.92
C LYS A 78 2.01 -20.74 7.72
N LEU A 79 2.88 -19.85 7.24
CA LEU A 79 3.18 -18.58 7.94
C LEU A 79 2.05 -17.54 7.80
N MET A 80 1.50 -17.36 6.59
CA MET A 80 0.47 -16.35 6.30
C MET A 80 -0.74 -16.96 5.58
N PRO A 81 -1.55 -17.77 6.28
CA PRO A 81 -2.61 -18.56 5.66
C PRO A 81 -3.68 -17.71 4.97
N PHE A 82 -4.08 -16.58 5.56
CA PHE A 82 -5.09 -15.69 4.97
C PHE A 82 -4.59 -15.02 3.67
N VAL A 83 -3.33 -14.55 3.66
CA VAL A 83 -2.72 -13.93 2.46
C VAL A 83 -2.72 -14.92 1.31
N TRP A 84 -2.20 -16.13 1.53
CA TRP A 84 -2.01 -17.11 0.46
C TRP A 84 -3.23 -17.95 0.12
N SER A 85 -4.20 -18.06 1.03
CA SER A 85 -5.43 -18.84 0.78
C SER A 85 -6.60 -17.98 0.33
N THR A 86 -6.63 -16.69 0.69
CA THR A 86 -7.76 -15.79 0.42
C THR A 86 -7.36 -14.66 -0.50
N ILE A 87 -6.38 -13.82 -0.11
CA ILE A 87 -6.01 -12.62 -0.89
C ILE A 87 -5.43 -13.02 -2.24
N PHE A 88 -4.48 -13.95 -2.27
CA PHE A 88 -3.86 -14.40 -3.52
C PHE A 88 -4.86 -15.04 -4.49
N LYS A 89 -5.87 -15.76 -3.98
CA LYS A 89 -6.88 -16.42 -4.83
C LYS A 89 -7.94 -15.46 -5.38
N ASN A 90 -8.35 -14.47 -4.59
CA ASN A 90 -9.45 -13.57 -4.91
C ASN A 90 -8.98 -12.15 -5.28
N GLY A 91 -7.67 -11.97 -5.48
CA GLY A 91 -7.05 -10.67 -5.63
C GLY A 91 -5.70 -10.77 -6.33
N GLN A 92 -4.86 -9.79 -6.05
CA GLN A 92 -3.55 -9.65 -6.69
C GLN A 92 -2.50 -9.35 -5.63
N ILE A 93 -1.28 -9.83 -5.86
CA ILE A 93 -0.14 -9.60 -4.98
C ILE A 93 1.05 -9.12 -5.80
N TYR A 94 1.69 -8.05 -5.32
CA TYR A 94 2.80 -7.39 -5.98
C TYR A 94 3.98 -7.25 -5.00
N GLY A 95 5.21 -7.14 -5.52
CA GLY A 95 6.41 -6.95 -4.70
C GLY A 95 7.30 -8.19 -4.55
N ASN A 96 7.02 -9.28 -5.27
CA ASN A 96 7.91 -10.44 -5.31
C ASN A 96 9.14 -10.18 -6.18
N LYS A 97 10.24 -9.75 -5.55
CA LYS A 97 11.52 -9.49 -6.23
C LYS A 97 12.10 -10.74 -6.90
N LEU A 98 11.87 -11.94 -6.37
CA LEU A 98 12.32 -13.21 -6.97
C LEU A 98 11.62 -13.48 -8.31
N LYS A 99 10.44 -12.89 -8.52
CA LYS A 99 9.68 -12.94 -9.78
C LYS A 99 9.74 -11.62 -10.55
N GLN A 100 10.72 -10.76 -10.26
CA GLN A 100 10.90 -9.45 -10.90
C GLN A 100 9.71 -8.47 -10.73
N SER A 101 8.78 -8.75 -9.81
CA SER A 101 7.74 -7.80 -9.39
C SER A 101 8.33 -6.89 -8.32
N ASN A 102 8.91 -5.77 -8.75
CA ASN A 102 9.65 -4.87 -7.87
C ASN A 102 8.74 -3.74 -7.37
N MET A 103 8.66 -3.59 -6.05
CA MET A 103 8.11 -2.42 -5.37
C MET A 103 9.25 -1.77 -4.57
N LYS A 104 9.47 -0.47 -4.77
CA LYS A 104 10.57 0.26 -4.15
C LYS A 104 10.07 1.64 -3.71
N LEU A 105 10.53 2.06 -2.54
CA LEU A 105 10.43 3.45 -2.13
C LEU A 105 11.45 4.28 -2.92
N THR A 106 11.10 5.54 -3.13
CA THR A 106 11.92 6.56 -3.76
C THR A 106 12.57 7.48 -2.74
N ASN A 107 12.00 7.59 -1.52
CA ASN A 107 12.64 8.31 -0.42
C ASN A 107 13.94 7.61 0.06
N PRO A 108 14.96 8.37 0.48
CA PRO A 108 16.24 7.81 0.92
C PRO A 108 16.28 7.38 2.40
N TYR A 109 15.17 7.54 3.12
CA TYR A 109 15.15 7.47 4.58
C TYR A 109 14.85 6.07 5.11
N PHE A 110 14.01 5.31 4.42
CA PHE A 110 13.69 3.91 4.73
C PHE A 110 13.18 3.66 6.17
N PHE A 111 12.40 4.60 6.73
CA PHE A 111 11.69 4.44 8.00
C PHE A 111 10.27 5.01 7.96
N SER A 112 9.53 4.85 9.05
CA SER A 112 8.07 4.98 9.15
C SER A 112 7.48 6.24 8.50
N TYR A 113 7.64 7.46 9.07
CA TYR A 113 6.93 8.65 8.55
C TYR A 113 7.22 8.88 7.05
N PRO A 114 8.47 9.02 6.59
CA PRO A 114 8.72 9.23 5.16
C PRO A 114 8.13 8.13 4.26
N GLY A 115 8.15 6.88 4.72
CA GLY A 115 7.52 5.75 4.01
C GLY A 115 6.00 5.87 3.93
N TYR A 116 5.33 6.25 5.03
CA TYR A 116 3.88 6.50 5.03
C TYR A 116 3.50 7.73 4.20
N ASN A 117 4.32 8.78 4.21
CA ASN A 117 4.13 9.92 3.32
C ASN A 117 4.12 9.46 1.86
N GLU A 118 5.15 8.75 1.42
CA GLU A 118 5.24 8.29 0.04
C GLU A 118 4.08 7.35 -0.33
N LEU A 119 3.69 6.46 0.58
CA LEU A 119 2.52 5.59 0.41
C LEU A 119 1.22 6.37 0.19
N LEU A 120 0.97 7.40 0.99
CA LEU A 120 -0.32 8.10 1.04
C LEU A 120 -0.41 9.28 0.07
N THR A 121 0.72 9.82 -0.37
CA THR A 121 0.81 10.97 -1.29
C THR A 121 1.23 10.56 -2.70
N GLY A 122 1.92 9.43 -2.85
CA GLY A 122 2.39 8.90 -4.13
C GLY A 122 3.76 9.44 -4.57
N PHE A 123 4.47 10.23 -3.76
CA PHE A 123 5.80 10.77 -4.07
C PHE A 123 6.67 10.96 -2.82
N ASN A 124 8.00 11.03 -2.99
CA ASN A 124 8.91 11.38 -1.91
C ASN A 124 8.93 12.90 -1.68
N ASP A 125 9.05 13.31 -0.41
CA ASP A 125 9.27 14.69 -0.02
C ASP A 125 10.47 14.75 0.92
N ASP A 126 11.55 15.41 0.49
CA ASP A 126 12.79 15.49 1.24
C ASP A 126 12.66 16.29 2.55
N SER A 127 11.60 17.10 2.69
CA SER A 127 11.27 17.79 3.95
C SER A 127 10.64 16.85 4.98
N VAL A 128 10.02 15.76 4.55
CA VAL A 128 9.47 14.72 5.42
C VAL A 128 10.54 13.67 5.68
N ASN A 129 11.44 13.99 6.61
CA ASN A 129 12.68 13.24 6.86
C ASN A 129 12.89 12.86 8.33
N SER A 130 11.81 12.82 9.11
CA SER A 130 11.86 12.45 10.53
C SER A 130 10.52 11.90 11.00
N ASN A 131 10.53 11.14 12.11
CA ASN A 131 9.31 10.71 12.81
C ASN A 131 8.78 11.78 13.79
N ASN A 132 9.21 13.03 13.65
CA ASN A 132 8.73 14.10 14.51
C ASN A 132 7.26 14.41 14.24
N LYS A 133 6.56 14.85 15.29
CA LYS A 133 5.17 15.31 15.27
C LYS A 133 5.04 16.67 14.57
N LYS A 134 5.30 16.68 13.26
CA LYS A 134 5.14 17.82 12.36
C LYS A 134 4.13 17.42 11.31
N TYR A 135 3.12 18.25 11.05
CA TYR A 135 2.12 17.93 10.04
C TYR A 135 2.74 17.72 8.67
N ASN A 136 2.20 16.75 7.93
CA ASN A 136 2.63 16.47 6.58
C ASN A 136 2.26 17.66 5.67
N PRO A 137 3.23 18.32 5.01
CA PRO A 137 2.93 19.47 4.15
C PRO A 137 2.08 19.06 2.93
N ASN A 138 2.07 17.78 2.58
CA ASN A 138 1.39 17.27 1.40
C ASN A 138 -0.05 16.89 1.71
N THR A 139 -0.96 17.14 0.76
CA THR A 139 -2.30 16.54 0.79
C THR A 139 -2.18 15.07 0.42
N ASN A 140 -2.68 14.21 1.30
CA ASN A 140 -2.66 12.77 1.11
C ASN A 140 -4.01 12.26 0.57
N VAL A 141 -4.05 10.99 0.16
CA VAL A 141 -5.26 10.38 -0.42
C VAL A 141 -6.46 10.38 0.53
N LEU A 142 -6.26 10.28 1.86
CA LEU A 142 -7.36 10.29 2.83
C LEU A 142 -7.97 11.70 2.93
N GLU A 143 -7.13 12.72 3.04
CA GLU A 143 -7.52 14.13 3.02
C GLU A 143 -8.21 14.50 1.69
N PHE A 144 -7.65 14.06 0.56
CA PHE A 144 -8.25 14.25 -0.76
C PHE A 144 -9.65 13.64 -0.83
N MET A 145 -9.80 12.37 -0.41
CA MET A 145 -11.09 11.66 -0.42
C MET A 145 -12.11 12.30 0.52
N ASN A 146 -11.70 12.81 1.68
CA ASN A 146 -12.59 13.51 2.60
C ASN A 146 -13.15 14.82 2.03
N ASN A 147 -12.54 15.35 0.96
CA ASN A 147 -13.02 16.53 0.25
C ASN A 147 -13.83 16.21 -1.02
N GLN A 148 -13.98 14.94 -1.39
CA GLN A 148 -14.76 14.55 -2.58
C GLN A 148 -16.25 14.39 -2.26
N ASP A 149 -17.09 14.74 -3.23
CA ASP A 149 -18.52 14.48 -3.17
C ASP A 149 -18.79 12.98 -2.97
N GLY A 150 -19.71 12.66 -2.06
CA GLY A 150 -20.04 11.28 -1.68
C GLY A 150 -19.19 10.70 -0.55
N PHE A 151 -17.94 11.15 -0.37
CA PHE A 151 -17.00 10.68 0.67
C PHE A 151 -16.78 11.66 1.82
N LYS A 152 -17.19 12.92 1.65
CA LYS A 152 -17.07 13.94 2.70
C LYS A 152 -17.62 13.48 4.05
N ASN A 153 -16.81 13.62 5.09
CA ASN A 153 -17.07 13.18 6.47
C ASN A 153 -17.31 11.67 6.63
N LYS A 154 -16.87 10.84 5.66
CA LYS A 154 -16.95 9.37 5.69
C LYS A 154 -15.58 8.69 5.62
N VAL A 155 -14.51 9.47 5.72
CA VAL A 155 -13.14 8.93 5.82
C VAL A 155 -12.79 8.78 7.29
N ALA A 156 -12.31 7.59 7.66
CA ALA A 156 -11.88 7.28 9.01
C ALA A 156 -10.52 6.58 8.98
N ALA A 157 -9.69 6.83 9.99
CA ALA A 157 -8.41 6.18 10.19
C ALA A 157 -8.35 5.56 11.59
N PHE A 158 -7.82 4.34 11.67
CA PHE A 158 -7.53 3.64 12.91
C PHE A 158 -6.06 3.26 12.89
N ALA A 159 -5.29 3.79 13.84
CA ALA A 159 -3.85 3.66 13.86
C ALA A 159 -3.32 3.28 15.24
N SER A 160 -2.21 2.56 15.27
CA SER A 160 -1.56 2.08 16.51
C SER A 160 -0.45 3.00 17.02
N TRP A 161 0.01 3.94 16.19
CA TRP A 161 1.13 4.82 16.50
C TRP A 161 0.66 6.26 16.62
N ASP A 162 1.13 6.96 17.65
CA ASP A 162 0.70 8.32 17.96
C ASP A 162 1.02 9.31 16.84
N VAL A 163 2.11 9.13 16.08
CA VAL A 163 2.52 10.06 15.01
C VAL A 163 1.54 10.10 13.82
N PHE A 164 0.58 9.17 13.71
CA PHE A 164 -0.33 9.13 12.56
C PHE A 164 -1.19 10.39 12.38
N ASP A 165 -1.59 11.06 13.45
CA ASP A 165 -2.35 12.32 13.37
C ASP A 165 -1.64 13.37 12.50
N TRP A 166 -0.31 13.41 12.58
CA TRP A 166 0.55 14.29 11.79
C TRP A 166 0.78 13.78 10.37
N ILE A 167 0.93 12.46 10.20
CA ILE A 167 1.13 11.80 8.90
C ILE A 167 -0.07 12.01 7.98
N ILE A 168 -1.28 11.82 8.50
CA ILE A 168 -2.54 11.85 7.74
C ILE A 168 -3.23 13.22 7.76
N ASN A 169 -2.69 14.19 8.52
CA ASN A 169 -3.23 15.53 8.69
C ASN A 169 -4.66 15.55 9.27
N ASN A 170 -4.84 15.13 10.52
CA ASN A 170 -6.16 15.11 11.16
C ASN A 170 -6.80 16.51 11.37
N GLU A 171 -6.06 17.60 11.16
CA GLU A 171 -6.54 18.99 11.23
C GLU A 171 -7.04 19.54 9.89
N ARG A 172 -7.02 18.76 8.80
CA ARG A 172 -7.36 19.20 7.43
C ARG A 172 -8.39 18.31 6.73
#